data_AF-A0AA39Q2R5-F1
#
_entry.id   AF-A0AA39Q2R5-F1
#
_cell.length_a   1.000
_cell.length_b   1.000
_cell.length_c   1.000
_cell.angle_alpha   90.00
_cell.angle_beta   90.00
_cell.angle_gamma   90.00
#
_symmetry.space_group_name_H-M   'P 1'
#
loop_
_entity.id
_entity.type
_entity.pdbx_description
1 polymer ?
#
loop_
_entity_poly.entity_id
_entity_poly.type
_entity_poly.pdbx_seq_one_letter_code
_entity_poly.pdbx_strand_id
1 'polypeptide(L)'
;KDGTGRLWEDVFADSRLLRMPAASCALLVLLCRNHNVCLCFSKAFSCADACVQCIADKILVINEHGNYTQTFTDEVSRIAQDDEIFAQTQLVNCGYIMQIILGDYVGAILGLVRDGHAWRLDPL
;
A
#
# COMPACT_ATOMS: atom_id res chain seq x y z
N LYS A 1 -8.61 15.07 8.71
CA LYS A 1 -7.27 14.45 8.58
C LYS A 1 -6.87 14.09 9.99
N ASP A 2 -6.69 12.81 10.27
CA ASP A 2 -6.66 12.29 11.64
C ASP A 2 -5.22 12.13 12.15
N GLY A 3 -4.22 12.47 11.32
CA GLY A 3 -2.79 12.38 11.68
C GLY A 3 -2.20 10.98 11.42
N THR A 4 -2.97 10.10 10.78
CA THR A 4 -2.62 8.69 10.53
C THR A 4 -2.19 8.44 9.10
N GLY A 5 -2.32 9.41 8.19
CA GLY A 5 -1.89 9.30 6.79
C GLY A 5 -2.66 8.25 5.98
N ARG A 6 -3.89 7.91 6.37
CA ARG A 6 -4.74 6.93 5.68
C ARG A 6 -5.54 7.59 4.55
N LEU A 7 -5.76 6.87 3.45
CA LEU A 7 -6.75 7.23 2.43
C LEU A 7 -8.16 6.87 2.92
N TRP A 8 -9.14 7.43 2.21
CA TRP A 8 -10.53 6.98 2.31
C TRP A 8 -10.70 5.54 1.81
N GLU A 9 -11.71 4.84 2.34
CA GLU A 9 -11.97 3.45 1.97
C GLU A 9 -12.43 3.32 0.52
N ASP A 10 -11.81 2.37 -0.20
CA ASP A 10 -12.16 1.98 -1.57
C ASP A 10 -12.27 3.16 -2.57
N VAL A 11 -11.39 4.16 -2.45
CA VAL A 11 -11.37 5.33 -3.35
C VAL A 11 -10.27 5.27 -4.41
N PHE A 12 -10.50 5.92 -5.54
CA PHE A 12 -9.49 6.15 -6.58
C PHE A 12 -9.59 7.59 -7.09
N ALA A 13 -8.44 8.17 -7.45
CA ALA A 13 -8.32 9.61 -7.71
C ALA A 13 -8.93 10.07 -9.05
N ASP A 14 -9.07 9.16 -10.03
CA ASP A 14 -9.38 9.52 -11.41
C ASP A 14 -10.65 8.85 -11.93
N SER A 15 -11.57 9.65 -12.49
CA SER A 15 -12.82 9.17 -13.09
C SER A 15 -12.62 8.40 -14.40
N ARG A 16 -11.46 8.54 -15.06
CA ARG A 16 -11.10 7.76 -16.26
C ARG A 16 -11.08 6.26 -15.99
N LEU A 17 -10.81 5.86 -14.75
CA LEU A 17 -10.77 4.47 -14.32
C LEU A 17 -12.14 3.79 -14.39
N LEU A 18 -13.23 4.55 -14.25
CA LEU A 18 -14.59 4.02 -14.41
C LEU A 18 -14.90 3.57 -15.84
N ARG A 19 -14.08 3.98 -16.82
CA ARG A 19 -14.19 3.53 -18.22
C ARG A 19 -13.27 2.34 -18.55
N MET A 20 -12.44 1.92 -17.60
CA MET A 20 -11.58 0.74 -17.74
C MET A 20 -12.33 -0.53 -17.34
N PRO A 21 -11.88 -1.72 -17.77
CA PRO A 21 -12.45 -2.98 -17.31
C PRO A 21 -12.42 -3.10 -15.77
N ALA A 22 -13.41 -3.77 -15.21
CA ALA A 22 -13.58 -3.92 -13.76
C ALA A 22 -12.34 -4.49 -13.04
N ALA A 23 -11.49 -5.25 -13.75
CA ALA A 23 -10.21 -5.74 -13.24
C ALA A 23 -9.25 -4.61 -12.84
N SER A 24 -9.18 -3.52 -13.62
CA SER A 24 -8.35 -2.36 -13.30
C SER A 24 -8.83 -1.68 -12.01
N CYS A 25 -10.14 -1.51 -11.86
CA CYS A 25 -10.73 -0.94 -10.65
C CYS A 25 -10.50 -1.84 -9.43
N ALA A 26 -10.62 -3.16 -9.57
CA ALA A 26 -10.38 -4.12 -8.50
C ALA A 26 -8.92 -4.10 -8.01
N LEU A 27 -7.95 -4.02 -8.92
CA LEU A 27 -6.53 -3.89 -8.58
C LEU A 27 -6.25 -2.59 -7.83
N LEU A 28 -6.87 -1.48 -8.24
CA LEU A 28 -6.70 -0.20 -7.55
C LEU A 28 -7.27 -0.23 -6.13
N VAL A 29 -8.47 -0.80 -5.95
CA VAL A 29 -9.05 -0.99 -4.61
C VAL A 29 -8.15 -1.84 -3.73
N LEU A 30 -7.54 -2.89 -4.28
CA LEU A 30 -6.56 -3.72 -3.56
C LEU A 30 -5.34 -2.90 -3.11
N LEU A 31 -4.79 -2.06 -3.99
CA LEU A 31 -3.65 -1.19 -3.67
C LEU A 31 -4.00 -0.06 -2.70
N CYS A 32 -5.24 0.44 -2.72
CA CYS A 32 -5.76 1.37 -1.72
C CYS A 32 -5.86 0.70 -0.35
N ARG A 33 -6.33 -0.54 -0.28
CA ARG A 33 -6.34 -1.31 0.96
C ARG A 33 -4.93 -1.63 1.47
N ASN A 34 -3.98 -1.91 0.57
CA ASN A 34 -2.56 -2.09 0.94
C ASN A 34 -1.97 -0.81 1.58
N HIS A 35 -2.41 0.37 1.14
CA HIS A 35 -2.05 1.65 1.74
C HIS A 35 -2.73 1.87 3.11
N ASN A 36 -4.04 1.58 3.21
CA ASN A 36 -4.88 1.98 4.35
C ASN A 36 -4.97 0.98 5.50
N VAL A 37 -5.04 -0.32 5.21
CA VAL A 37 -5.90 -1.19 6.01
C VAL A 37 -5.14 -2.32 6.73
N CYS A 38 -5.21 -2.20 8.06
CA CYS A 38 -5.39 -3.28 9.01
C CYS A 38 -6.83 -3.80 8.88
N LEU A 39 -7.03 -4.76 7.99
CA LEU A 39 -8.22 -5.61 8.02
C LEU A 39 -7.88 -6.76 8.96
N CYS A 40 -7.90 -6.48 10.26
CA CYS A 40 -8.43 -7.51 11.14
C CYS A 40 -9.94 -7.53 10.85
N PHE A 41 -10.33 -8.33 9.85
CA PHE A 41 -11.72 -8.75 9.71
C PHE A 41 -12.10 -9.32 11.08
N SER A 42 -12.94 -8.59 11.80
CA SER A 42 -13.40 -8.95 13.12
C SER A 42 -13.94 -10.38 13.06
N LYS A 43 -13.19 -11.27 13.72
CA LYS A 43 -13.51 -12.64 14.12
C LYS A 43 -13.15 -13.76 13.15
N ALA A 44 -12.28 -14.62 13.69
CA ALA A 44 -12.20 -16.06 13.45
C ALA A 44 -11.58 -16.55 12.13
N PHE A 45 -10.30 -16.26 11.90
CA PHE A 45 -9.39 -17.32 11.45
C PHE A 45 -7.94 -16.99 11.79
N SER A 46 -7.31 -17.84 12.60
CA SER A 46 -5.89 -17.77 12.93
C SER A 46 -5.07 -17.94 11.65
N CYS A 47 -4.50 -16.86 11.15
CA CYS A 47 -3.43 -16.90 10.19
C CYS A 47 -2.38 -15.90 10.68
N ALA A 48 -1.41 -16.42 11.43
CA ALA A 48 -0.20 -15.69 11.80
C ALA A 48 0.58 -15.19 10.57
N ASP A 49 0.22 -15.65 9.36
CA ASP A 49 0.89 -15.34 8.09
C ASP A 49 0.05 -14.48 7.10
N ALA A 50 -1.19 -14.09 7.45
CA ALA A 50 -2.03 -13.23 6.59
C ALA A 50 -2.24 -11.81 7.16
N CYS A 51 -1.38 -11.38 8.08
CA CYS A 51 -1.25 -9.97 8.39
C CYS A 51 -0.58 -9.29 7.19
N VAL A 52 -1.39 -8.95 6.19
CA VAL A 52 -1.02 -7.96 5.17
C VAL A 52 -0.56 -6.74 5.93
N GLN A 53 0.72 -6.49 5.83
CA GLN A 53 1.45 -5.51 6.59
C GLN A 53 0.96 -4.11 6.21
N CYS A 54 0.11 -3.52 7.03
CA CYS A 54 -0.44 -2.18 6.81
C CYS A 54 0.69 -1.17 6.88
N ILE A 55 1.03 -0.52 5.77
CA ILE A 55 2.24 0.29 5.67
C ILE A 55 2.13 1.52 6.58
N ALA A 56 0.99 2.22 6.58
CA ALA A 56 0.77 3.41 7.42
C ALA A 56 0.80 3.07 8.93
N ASP A 57 0.13 2.00 9.35
CA ASP A 57 0.11 1.60 10.77
C ASP A 57 1.48 1.10 11.22
N LYS A 58 2.24 0.44 10.33
CA LYS A 58 3.60 -0.01 10.63
C LYS A 58 4.58 1.13 10.82
N ILE A 59 4.46 2.19 10.03
CA ILE A 59 5.26 3.40 10.22
C ILE A 59 5.01 3.99 11.61
N LEU A 60 3.74 4.05 12.04
CA LEU A 60 3.35 4.50 13.38
C LEU A 60 3.84 3.58 14.51
N VAL A 61 3.83 2.26 14.31
CA VAL A 61 4.28 1.27 15.31
C VAL A 61 5.80 1.24 15.44
N ILE A 62 6.52 1.31 14.33
CA ILE A 62 7.98 1.19 14.32
C ILE A 62 8.62 2.38 15.02
N ASN A 63 8.16 3.62 14.75
CA ASN A 63 8.50 4.91 15.39
C ASN A 63 9.73 4.91 16.34
N GLU A 64 10.90 4.44 15.86
CA GLU A 64 12.07 4.17 16.71
C GLU A 64 12.67 5.48 17.27
N HIS A 65 12.47 6.57 16.53
CA HIS A 65 12.94 7.91 16.87
C HIS A 65 11.93 8.72 17.71
N GLY A 66 10.71 8.19 17.94
CA GLY A 66 9.68 8.89 18.71
C GLY A 66 9.12 10.16 18.04
N ASN A 67 9.26 10.28 16.71
CA ASN A 67 8.83 11.47 15.95
C ASN A 67 7.31 11.55 15.79
N TYR A 68 6.62 10.41 15.75
CA TYR A 68 5.17 10.37 15.55
C TYR A 68 4.40 10.31 16.87
N THR A 69 3.34 11.11 16.96
CA THR A 69 2.46 11.17 18.14
C THR A 69 1.01 10.86 17.74
N GLN A 70 0.24 10.24 18.63
CA GLN A 70 -1.19 9.94 18.39
C GLN A 70 -2.14 10.96 19.03
N THR A 71 -1.65 11.69 20.04
CA THR A 71 -2.37 12.77 20.71
C THR A 71 -1.91 14.12 20.19
N PHE A 72 -2.80 14.86 19.54
CA PHE A 72 -2.50 16.18 19.00
C PHE A 72 -3.25 17.27 19.77
N THR A 73 -2.54 18.33 20.15
CA THR A 73 -3.12 19.57 20.69
C THR A 73 -3.32 20.60 19.59
N ASP A 74 -2.43 20.63 18.59
CA ASP A 74 -2.39 21.61 17.51
C ASP A 74 -2.80 20.99 16.17
N GLU A 75 -3.60 21.72 15.39
CA GLU A 75 -4.07 21.27 14.08
C GLU A 75 -2.93 21.19 13.05
N VAL A 76 -1.98 22.12 13.13
CA VAL A 76 -0.89 22.26 12.15
C VAL A 76 0.05 21.06 12.22
N SER A 77 0.43 20.62 13.42
CA SER A 77 1.29 19.45 13.62
C SER A 77 0.61 18.16 13.19
N ARG A 78 -0.71 18.05 13.42
CA ARG A 78 -1.52 16.93 12.94
C ARG A 78 -1.51 16.80 11.42
N ILE A 79 -1.71 17.91 10.71
CA ILE A 79 -1.71 17.90 9.23
C ILE A 79 -0.31 17.58 8.70
N ALA A 80 0.74 18.15 9.28
CA ALA A 80 2.11 17.88 8.87
C ALA A 80 2.48 16.39 9.02
N GLN A 81 2.11 15.77 10.14
CA GLN A 81 2.33 14.34 10.35
C GLN A 81 1.50 13.49 9.38
N ASP A 82 0.24 13.86 9.13
CA ASP A 82 -0.63 13.15 8.18
C ASP A 82 -0.02 13.12 6.77
N ASP A 83 0.48 14.27 6.30
CA ASP A 83 1.10 14.43 4.98
C ASP A 83 2.42 13.67 4.86
N GLU A 84 3.24 13.66 5.93
CA GLU A 84 4.50 12.91 5.95
C GLU A 84 4.26 11.41 5.88
N ILE A 85 3.38 10.88 6.74
CA ILE A 85 3.05 9.44 6.76
C ILE A 85 2.41 9.03 5.44
N PHE A 86 1.53 9.86 4.88
CA PHE A 86 0.92 9.62 3.58
C PHE A 86 1.99 9.51 2.47
N ALA A 87 2.93 10.45 2.40
CA ALA A 87 3.99 10.45 1.39
C ALA A 87 4.90 9.22 1.52
N GLN A 88 5.31 8.87 2.74
CA GLN A 88 6.12 7.67 2.98
C GLN A 88 5.37 6.39 2.58
N THR A 89 4.12 6.26 3.00
CA THR A 89 3.27 5.11 2.67
C THR A 89 3.07 4.99 1.16
N GLN A 90 2.89 6.10 0.46
CA GLN A 90 2.79 6.14 -0.99
C GLN A 90 4.08 5.66 -1.66
N LEU A 91 5.25 6.09 -1.20
CA LEU A 91 6.54 5.67 -1.76
C LEU A 91 6.73 4.15 -1.65
N VAL A 92 6.42 3.57 -0.49
CA VAL A 92 6.50 2.12 -0.29
C VAL A 92 5.51 1.38 -1.19
N ASN A 93 4.26 1.84 -1.30
CA ASN A 93 3.25 1.22 -2.15
C ASN A 93 3.64 1.29 -3.64
N CYS A 94 4.21 2.42 -4.09
CA CYS A 94 4.77 2.55 -5.44
C CYS A 94 5.94 1.58 -5.68
N GLY A 95 6.84 1.42 -4.71
CA GLY A 95 7.92 0.44 -4.78
C GLY A 95 7.40 -1.00 -4.88
N TYR A 96 6.35 -1.32 -4.12
CA TYR A 96 5.68 -2.63 -4.18
C TYR A 96 5.05 -2.90 -5.56
N ILE A 97 4.38 -1.92 -6.15
CA ILE A 97 3.82 -2.03 -7.50
C ILE A 97 4.94 -2.23 -8.54
N MET A 98 6.06 -1.51 -8.38
CA MET A 98 7.22 -1.67 -9.26
C MET A 98 7.76 -3.10 -9.23
N GLN A 99 7.88 -3.70 -8.03
CA GLN A 99 8.33 -5.08 -7.86
C GLN A 99 7.39 -6.10 -8.53
N ILE A 100 6.07 -5.93 -8.38
CA ILE A 100 5.08 -6.79 -9.07
C ILE A 100 5.23 -6.71 -10.58
N ILE A 101 5.43 -5.50 -11.12
CA ILE A 101 5.52 -5.30 -12.57
C ILE A 101 6.83 -5.88 -13.13
N LEU A 102 7.97 -5.51 -12.56
CA LEU A 102 9.28 -5.88 -13.11
C LEU A 102 9.67 -7.33 -12.79
N GLY A 103 9.30 -7.81 -11.60
CA GLY A 103 9.49 -9.19 -11.20
C GLY A 103 8.55 -10.10 -12.00
N ASP A 104 7.26 -10.01 -11.75
CA ASP A 104 6.33 -11.04 -12.21
C ASP A 104 5.74 -10.76 -13.60
N TYR A 105 5.28 -9.53 -13.83
CA TYR A 105 4.51 -9.20 -15.03
C TYR A 105 5.36 -9.19 -16.31
N VAL A 106 6.55 -8.59 -16.27
CA VAL A 106 7.48 -8.56 -17.42
C VAL A 106 7.90 -9.97 -17.82
N GLY A 107 8.26 -10.82 -16.85
CA GLY A 107 8.62 -12.21 -17.11
C GLY A 107 7.48 -13.03 -17.73
N ALA A 108 6.23 -12.73 -17.35
CA ALA A 108 5.05 -13.36 -17.93
C ALA A 108 4.82 -12.95 -19.39
N ILE A 109 4.95 -11.66 -19.73
CA ILE A 109 4.73 -11.17 -21.11
C ILE A 109 5.82 -11.65 -22.07
N LEU A 110 7.08 -11.71 -21.61
CA LEU A 110 8.19 -12.17 -22.43
C LEU A 110 8.21 -13.70 -22.64
N GLY A 111 7.35 -14.45 -21.97
CA GLY A 111 7.27 -15.91 -22.09
C GLY A 111 8.35 -16.67 -21.33
N LEU A 112 9.22 -15.99 -20.57
CA LEU A 112 10.33 -16.60 -19.83
C LEU A 112 9.87 -17.67 -18.83
N VAL A 113 8.66 -17.51 -18.27
CA VAL A 113 8.02 -18.50 -17.39
C VAL A 113 7.75 -19.82 -18.12
N ARG A 114 7.44 -19.79 -19.42
CA ARG A 114 7.19 -20.99 -20.25
C ARG A 114 8.49 -21.70 -20.61
N ASP A 115 9.55 -20.93 -20.82
CA ASP A 115 10.88 -21.44 -21.15
C ASP A 115 11.64 -21.95 -19.90
N GLY A 116 11.05 -21.82 -18.71
CA GLY A 116 11.64 -22.26 -17.44
C GLY A 116 12.79 -21.37 -16.95
N HIS A 117 12.93 -20.17 -17.52
CA HIS A 117 13.96 -19.22 -17.15
C HIS A 117 13.53 -18.42 -15.91
N ALA A 118 14.32 -18.53 -14.83
CA ALA A 118 14.08 -17.82 -13.57
C ALA A 118 14.53 -16.35 -13.58
N TRP A 119 14.89 -15.81 -14.75
CA TRP A 119 15.37 -14.43 -14.84
C TRP A 119 14.23 -13.45 -14.55
N ARG A 120 14.53 -12.47 -13.70
CA ARG A 120 13.63 -11.41 -13.25
C ARG A 120 14.38 -10.08 -13.33
N LEU A 121 13.69 -9.02 -13.71
CA LEU A 121 14.29 -7.69 -13.70
C LEU A 121 14.22 -7.17 -12.26
N ASP A 122 15.35 -7.23 -11.56
CA ASP A 122 15.47 -6.72 -10.19
C ASP A 122 15.72 -5.19 -10.22
N PRO A 123 14.82 -4.37 -9.66
CA PRO A 123 15.01 -2.93 -9.61
C PRO A 123 15.79 -2.45 -8.37
N LEU A 124 16.29 -3.36 -7.52
CA LEU A 124 17.07 -3.06 -6.31
C LEU A 124 18.57 -3.37 -6.47
#